data_AF-A0A455W6U3-F1
#
_entry.id   AF-A0A455W6U3-F1
#
_cell.length_a   1.000
_cell.length_b   1.000
_cell.length_c   1.000
_cell.angle_alpha   90.00
_cell.angle_beta   90.00
_cell.angle_gamma   90.00
#
_symmetry.space_group_name_H-M   'P 1'
#
loop_
_entity.id
_entity.type
_entity.pdbx_description
1 polymer ?
#
loop_
_entity_poly.entity_id
_entity_poly.type
_entity_poly.pdbx_seq_one_letter_code
_entity_poly.pdbx_strand_id
1 'polypeptide(L)'
;MGLTDAPTMDLSSVNVAFNAIRLKPVDGQWQEFSLDEVGIIDLLTLQGGVTEPLITDEEVPAGEYEEIRLIVDTEQSWVTKESEGDARYTLAVPSGEQSGLKLKGSFVVAADTSQSFTIDFDVRKSIVNPPGKALADYMLKPVLRLVNNLEVGELIGEVDYATILQARNEDPEQLDCSPNYEGAVYVYEGEIDEPVDLNVERDGLNPLMVVPVNEQEDGNLYEWTAAFLTEGTYTISYSCQLDDNETDDEIEFEGTQTLDVIASETTVADPIPLQP
;
A
#
# COMPACT_ATOMS: atom_id res chain seq x y z
N MET A 1 -3.34 27.13 -19.46
CA MET A 1 -4.05 26.90 -18.18
C MET A 1 -4.40 25.43 -18.15
N GLY A 2 -3.65 24.66 -17.39
CA GLY A 2 -3.90 23.24 -17.17
C GLY A 2 -4.39 23.05 -15.73
N LEU A 3 -5.44 22.27 -15.58
CA LEU A 3 -5.80 21.61 -14.33
C LEU A 3 -5.25 20.18 -14.49
N THR A 4 -4.51 19.69 -13.51
CA THR A 4 -4.16 18.27 -13.41
C THR A 4 -4.37 17.89 -11.95
N ASP A 5 -5.23 16.90 -11.74
CA ASP A 5 -5.67 16.39 -10.45
C ASP A 5 -5.57 14.88 -10.59
N ALA A 6 -4.41 14.34 -10.22
CA ALA A 6 -4.22 12.92 -9.96
C ALA A 6 -3.90 12.86 -8.46
N PRO A 7 -4.83 12.38 -7.63
CA PRO A 7 -4.81 12.60 -6.18
C PRO A 7 -3.68 11.89 -5.45
N THR A 8 -2.97 10.94 -6.07
CA THR A 8 -2.09 9.99 -5.39
C THR A 8 -0.62 10.05 -5.74
N MET A 9 -0.21 10.80 -6.78
CA MET A 9 1.19 10.79 -7.26
C MET A 9 2.02 12.00 -6.89
N ASP A 10 1.40 13.07 -6.38
CA ASP A 10 2.11 14.26 -5.90
C ASP A 10 2.12 14.35 -4.37
N LEU A 11 1.73 13.28 -3.65
CA LEU A 11 1.72 13.29 -2.19
C LEU A 11 3.13 13.01 -1.65
N SER A 12 3.62 13.90 -0.79
CA SER A 12 4.92 13.74 -0.12
C SER A 12 4.81 13.07 1.25
N SER A 13 3.65 13.18 1.92
CA SER A 13 3.37 12.47 3.16
C SER A 13 1.88 12.29 3.40
N VAL A 14 1.50 11.20 4.06
CA VAL A 14 0.13 10.92 4.52
C VAL A 14 0.17 10.68 6.02
N ASN A 15 -0.04 11.76 6.77
CA ASN A 15 0.11 11.78 8.23
C ASN A 15 -1.22 11.45 8.89
N VAL A 16 -1.26 10.32 9.60
CA VAL A 16 -2.46 9.83 10.28
C VAL A 16 -2.18 9.67 11.77
N ALA A 17 -3.02 10.30 12.58
CA ALA A 17 -3.00 10.17 14.03
C ALA A 17 -3.99 9.09 14.48
N PHE A 18 -3.55 8.18 15.36
CA PHE A 18 -4.40 7.11 15.88
C PHE A 18 -4.61 7.29 17.39
N ASN A 19 -5.87 7.20 17.83
CA ASN A 19 -6.24 7.32 19.24
C ASN A 19 -6.26 5.96 19.95
N ALA A 20 -6.73 4.92 19.26
CA ALA A 20 -6.91 3.60 19.86
C ALA A 20 -6.98 2.50 18.80
N ILE A 21 -6.61 1.28 19.19
CA ILE A 21 -6.97 0.05 18.48
C ILE A 21 -7.99 -0.72 19.31
N ARG A 22 -9.03 -1.23 18.65
CA ARG A 22 -10.05 -2.08 19.28
C ARG A 22 -10.13 -3.44 18.63
N LEU A 23 -10.21 -4.48 19.44
CA LEU A 23 -10.35 -5.87 19.00
C LEU A 23 -11.73 -6.40 19.42
N LYS A 24 -12.45 -7.04 18.50
CA LYS A 24 -13.75 -7.67 18.76
C LYS A 24 -13.61 -9.19 18.77
N PRO A 25 -13.61 -9.84 19.95
CA PRO A 25 -13.81 -11.28 20.04
C PRO A 25 -15.17 -11.66 19.48
N VAL A 26 -15.28 -12.83 18.84
CA VAL A 26 -16.56 -13.41 18.42
C VAL A 26 -17.52 -13.50 19.63
N ASP A 27 -17.05 -14.12 20.71
CA ASP A 27 -17.81 -14.33 21.94
C ASP A 27 -17.30 -13.45 23.10
N GLY A 28 -17.45 -12.12 22.97
CA GLY A 28 -16.97 -11.22 24.01
C GLY A 28 -17.31 -9.75 23.81
N GLN A 29 -16.84 -8.92 24.75
CA GLN A 29 -16.88 -7.47 24.62
C GLN A 29 -15.65 -6.96 23.87
N TRP A 30 -15.77 -5.77 23.30
CA TRP A 30 -14.64 -5.06 22.70
C TRP A 30 -13.53 -4.89 23.72
N GLN A 31 -12.31 -5.11 23.25
CA GLN A 31 -11.08 -4.74 23.95
C GLN A 31 -10.51 -3.50 23.27
N GLU A 32 -9.98 -2.58 24.04
CA GLU A 32 -9.48 -1.30 23.56
C GLU A 32 -8.12 -1.05 24.17
N PHE A 33 -7.18 -0.64 23.32
CA PHE A 33 -5.82 -0.27 23.68
C PHE A 33 -5.59 1.16 23.18
N SER A 34 -5.11 2.04 24.06
CA SER A 34 -4.78 3.42 23.69
C SER A 34 -3.54 3.45 22.81
N LEU A 35 -3.53 4.34 21.82
CA LEU A 35 -2.40 4.62 20.93
C LEU A 35 -1.85 6.04 21.13
N ASP A 36 -2.20 6.70 22.25
CA ASP A 36 -1.80 8.10 22.51
C ASP A 36 -0.27 8.30 22.46
N GLU A 37 0.51 7.27 22.78
CA GLU A 37 1.99 7.30 22.76
C GLU A 37 2.60 7.08 21.36
N VAL A 38 1.84 6.53 20.42
CA VAL A 38 2.28 6.28 19.03
C VAL A 38 2.38 7.59 18.25
N GLY A 39 1.50 8.54 18.55
CA GLY A 39 1.49 9.86 17.90
C GLY A 39 1.00 9.81 16.46
N ILE A 40 1.69 10.52 15.58
CA ILE A 40 1.31 10.73 14.17
C ILE A 40 2.26 9.92 13.30
N ILE A 41 1.69 9.05 12.47
CA ILE A 41 2.43 8.18 11.56
C ILE A 41 2.30 8.71 10.15
N ASP A 42 3.42 8.89 9.46
CA ASP A 42 3.41 9.05 8.01
C ASP A 42 3.35 7.68 7.33
N LEU A 43 2.19 7.34 6.79
CA LEU A 43 1.95 6.03 6.19
C LEU A 43 2.80 5.79 4.93
N LEU A 44 3.27 6.85 4.25
CA LEU A 44 4.16 6.69 3.10
C LEU A 44 5.57 6.24 3.50
N THR A 45 5.93 6.29 4.79
CA THR A 45 7.22 5.76 5.29
C THR A 45 7.16 4.26 5.59
N LEU A 46 5.98 3.65 5.63
CA LEU A 46 5.76 2.24 6.00
C LEU A 46 5.69 1.34 4.77
N GLN A 47 6.68 1.46 3.89
CA GLN A 47 6.76 0.70 2.64
C GLN A 47 7.90 -0.32 2.70
N GLY A 48 7.89 -1.30 1.79
CA GLY A 48 8.98 -2.26 1.67
C GLY A 48 9.24 -3.12 2.92
N GLY A 49 8.19 -3.44 3.68
CA GLY A 49 8.30 -4.24 4.90
C GLY A 49 8.58 -3.43 6.18
N VAL A 50 8.74 -2.11 6.08
CA VAL A 50 8.85 -1.23 7.26
C VAL A 50 7.51 -1.18 8.00
N THR A 51 7.54 -1.33 9.32
CA THR A 51 6.36 -1.32 10.19
C THR A 51 6.52 -0.38 11.37
N GLU A 52 5.43 0.25 11.79
CA GLU A 52 5.34 0.96 13.07
C GLU A 52 4.57 0.09 14.10
N PRO A 53 5.17 -0.26 15.25
CA PRO A 53 4.47 -1.00 16.29
C PRO A 53 3.33 -0.16 16.91
N LEU A 54 2.08 -0.55 16.69
CA LEU A 54 0.93 0.13 17.30
C LEU A 54 0.75 -0.27 18.77
N ILE A 55 0.83 -1.56 19.06
CA ILE A 55 0.78 -2.11 20.42
C ILE A 55 1.90 -3.13 20.57
N THR A 56 2.57 -3.13 21.72
CA THR A 56 3.70 -4.03 22.01
C THR A 56 3.51 -4.63 23.39
N ASP A 57 3.71 -5.95 23.53
CA ASP A 57 3.61 -6.69 24.79
C ASP A 57 2.28 -6.55 25.55
N GLU A 58 1.19 -6.25 24.84
CA GLU A 58 -0.16 -6.20 25.39
C GLU A 58 -0.77 -7.60 25.56
N GLU A 59 -1.39 -7.86 26.72
CA GLU A 59 -2.08 -9.13 26.98
C GLU A 59 -3.45 -9.16 26.27
N VAL A 60 -3.52 -9.86 25.15
CA VAL A 60 -4.77 -10.13 24.43
C VAL A 60 -5.28 -11.53 24.82
N PRO A 61 -6.51 -11.68 25.36
CA PRO A 61 -7.11 -12.96 25.68
C PRO A 61 -7.18 -13.86 24.46
N ALA A 62 -6.86 -15.14 24.65
CA ALA A 62 -6.99 -16.14 23.61
C ALA A 62 -8.45 -16.31 23.15
N GLY A 63 -8.65 -16.50 21.86
CA GLY A 63 -9.97 -16.68 21.26
C GLY A 63 -10.02 -16.31 19.79
N GLU A 64 -11.20 -16.47 19.19
CA GLU A 64 -11.50 -16.03 17.84
C GLU A 64 -11.99 -14.58 17.86
N TYR A 65 -11.52 -13.80 16.89
CA TYR A 65 -11.87 -12.39 16.71
C TYR A 65 -12.44 -12.18 15.31
N GLU A 66 -13.39 -11.25 15.18
CA GLU A 66 -14.14 -11.00 13.94
C GLU A 66 -13.93 -9.59 13.36
N GLU A 67 -13.38 -8.66 14.15
CA GLU A 67 -13.18 -7.28 13.72
C GLU A 67 -12.06 -6.59 14.50
N ILE A 68 -11.25 -5.79 13.79
CA ILE A 68 -10.33 -4.81 14.35
C ILE A 68 -10.80 -3.40 13.95
N ARG A 69 -10.67 -2.44 14.85
CA ARG A 69 -10.90 -1.02 14.56
C ARG A 69 -9.70 -0.18 14.92
N LEU A 70 -9.22 0.63 13.97
CA LEU A 70 -8.28 1.71 14.22
C LEU A 70 -9.07 3.01 14.37
N ILE A 71 -9.05 3.60 15.55
CA ILE A 71 -9.70 4.89 15.83
C ILE A 71 -8.74 5.99 15.42
N VAL A 72 -9.15 6.80 14.45
CA VAL A 72 -8.32 7.87 13.87
C VAL A 72 -8.73 9.21 14.48
N ASP A 73 -7.74 10.03 14.84
CA ASP A 73 -7.93 11.46 15.11
C ASP A 73 -7.88 12.21 13.79
N THR A 74 -9.06 12.61 13.30
CA THR A 74 -9.15 13.27 11.99
C THR A 74 -8.65 14.71 12.06
N GLU A 75 -8.76 15.38 13.21
CA GLU A 75 -8.28 16.75 13.40
C GLU A 75 -6.75 16.84 13.39
N GLN A 76 -6.07 15.76 13.79
CA GLN A 76 -4.60 15.64 13.75
C GLN A 76 -4.07 14.91 12.52
N SER A 77 -4.90 14.63 11.51
CA SER A 77 -4.49 13.94 10.28
C SER A 77 -4.48 14.89 9.07
N TRP A 78 -3.45 14.79 8.23
CA TRP A 78 -3.29 15.65 7.04
C TRP A 78 -2.41 15.01 5.96
N VAL A 79 -2.45 15.59 4.78
CA VAL A 79 -1.60 15.22 3.64
C VAL A 79 -0.72 16.40 3.24
N THR A 80 0.48 16.15 2.71
CA THR A 80 1.32 17.17 2.07
C THR A 80 1.64 16.77 0.64
N LYS A 81 2.03 17.75 -0.19
CA LYS A 81 2.38 17.52 -1.60
C LYS A 81 3.82 17.85 -1.90
N GLU A 82 4.44 17.13 -2.82
CA GLU A 82 5.79 17.42 -3.31
C GLU A 82 5.85 18.81 -3.95
N SER A 83 4.86 19.14 -4.79
CA SER A 83 4.82 20.43 -5.51
C SER A 83 4.63 21.67 -4.62
N GLU A 84 4.21 21.50 -3.35
CA GLU A 84 3.84 22.60 -2.45
C GLU A 84 4.57 22.60 -1.10
N GLY A 85 5.55 21.72 -0.91
CA GLY A 85 6.35 21.62 0.30
C GLY A 85 5.50 21.31 1.54
N ASP A 86 5.67 22.09 2.62
CA ASP A 86 5.04 21.81 3.93
C ASP A 86 3.55 22.21 4.03
N ALA A 87 2.91 22.56 2.92
CA ALA A 87 1.49 22.90 2.90
C ALA A 87 0.65 21.69 3.32
N ARG A 88 -0.19 21.87 4.34
CA ARG A 88 -1.06 20.81 4.87
C ARG A 88 -2.45 20.87 4.27
N TYR A 89 -2.88 19.73 3.76
CA TYR A 89 -4.19 19.48 3.19
C TYR A 89 -5.04 18.65 4.14
N THR A 90 -6.31 19.04 4.27
CA THR A 90 -7.24 18.37 5.18
C THR A 90 -7.60 16.98 4.66
N LEU A 91 -7.64 16.00 5.57
CA LEU A 91 -8.01 14.61 5.27
C LEU A 91 -9.33 14.27 5.94
N ALA A 92 -10.38 14.00 5.16
CA ALA A 92 -11.63 13.46 5.68
C ALA A 92 -11.50 11.95 5.89
N VAL A 93 -11.86 11.47 7.07
CA VAL A 93 -11.91 10.04 7.38
C VAL A 93 -13.36 9.66 7.70
N PRO A 94 -14.15 9.21 6.70
CA PRO A 94 -15.56 8.89 6.92
C PRO A 94 -15.73 7.87 8.05
N SER A 95 -16.43 8.28 9.11
CA SER A 95 -16.64 7.46 10.31
C SER A 95 -15.37 7.05 11.09
N GLY A 96 -14.22 7.69 10.84
CA GLY A 96 -12.94 7.42 11.51
C GLY A 96 -13.01 7.61 13.03
N GLU A 97 -13.50 8.77 13.47
CA GLU A 97 -13.62 9.08 14.90
C GLU A 97 -14.76 8.32 15.60
N GLN A 98 -15.85 8.03 14.86
CA GLN A 98 -17.05 7.42 15.45
C GLN A 98 -16.96 5.89 15.49
N SER A 99 -16.51 5.28 14.41
CA SER A 99 -16.54 3.82 14.23
C SER A 99 -15.19 3.21 13.89
N GLY A 100 -14.14 4.02 13.71
CA GLY A 100 -12.82 3.57 13.29
C GLY A 100 -12.76 3.13 11.82
N LEU A 101 -11.53 2.99 11.34
CA LEU A 101 -11.21 2.18 10.16
C LEU A 101 -11.42 0.72 10.54
N LYS A 102 -12.30 0.03 9.82
CA LYS A 102 -12.72 -1.33 10.18
C LYS A 102 -11.98 -2.34 9.33
N LEU A 103 -11.31 -3.29 9.98
CA LEU A 103 -10.86 -4.52 9.35
C LEU A 103 -11.78 -5.64 9.81
N LYS A 104 -12.60 -6.15 8.89
CA LYS A 104 -13.41 -7.33 9.16
C LYS A 104 -12.64 -8.57 8.72
N GLY A 105 -12.68 -9.60 9.53
CA GLY A 105 -11.98 -10.84 9.24
C GLY A 105 -11.96 -11.74 10.46
N SER A 106 -11.85 -13.04 10.23
CA SER A 106 -11.65 -13.99 11.31
C SER A 106 -10.16 -14.19 11.54
N PHE A 107 -9.70 -13.96 12.76
CA PHE A 107 -8.34 -14.30 13.17
C PHE A 107 -8.34 -14.91 14.57
N VAL A 108 -7.31 -15.70 14.87
CA VAL A 108 -7.23 -16.46 16.12
C VAL A 108 -6.07 -15.92 16.96
N VAL A 109 -6.38 -15.56 18.20
CA VAL A 109 -5.38 -15.32 19.23
C VAL A 109 -5.15 -16.61 20.00
N ALA A 110 -4.01 -17.26 19.79
CA ALA A 110 -3.65 -18.51 20.47
C ALA A 110 -3.21 -18.25 21.92
N ALA A 111 -3.56 -19.17 22.82
CA ALA A 111 -3.20 -19.08 24.23
C ALA A 111 -1.70 -19.34 24.45
N ASP A 112 -1.12 -18.61 25.41
CA ASP A 112 0.26 -18.80 25.90
C ASP A 112 1.36 -18.71 24.82
N THR A 113 1.08 -18.01 23.71
CA THR A 113 2.03 -17.76 22.62
C THR A 113 2.09 -16.30 22.26
N SER A 114 3.29 -15.77 21.97
CA SER A 114 3.43 -14.47 21.33
C SER A 114 3.06 -14.61 19.85
N GLN A 115 2.18 -13.75 19.37
CA GLN A 115 1.80 -13.66 17.96
C GLN A 115 2.01 -12.24 17.48
N SER A 116 2.44 -12.11 16.23
CA SER A 116 2.68 -10.83 15.59
C SER A 116 1.78 -10.74 14.37
N PHE A 117 0.98 -9.68 14.34
CA PHE A 117 0.10 -9.36 13.22
C PHE A 117 0.47 -7.98 12.70
N THR A 118 0.44 -7.82 11.39
CA THR A 118 0.62 -6.52 10.74
C THR A 118 -0.69 -6.11 10.09
N ILE A 119 -1.07 -4.84 10.27
CA ILE A 119 -2.12 -4.20 9.48
C ILE A 119 -1.42 -3.53 8.30
N ASP A 120 -1.54 -4.14 7.14
CA ASP A 120 -1.05 -3.65 5.87
C ASP A 120 -2.04 -2.59 5.34
N PHE A 121 -1.54 -1.37 5.15
CA PHE A 121 -2.32 -0.19 4.77
C PHE A 121 -1.92 0.24 3.36
N ASP A 122 -2.79 -0.01 2.38
CA ASP A 122 -2.52 0.39 0.99
C ASP A 122 -2.89 1.86 0.80
N VAL A 123 -1.93 2.76 1.04
CA VAL A 123 -2.14 4.22 0.95
C VAL A 123 -2.54 4.63 -0.48
N ARG A 124 -1.92 4.01 -1.49
CA ARG A 124 -2.19 4.30 -2.91
C ARG A 124 -3.63 3.99 -3.29
N LYS A 125 -4.25 2.97 -2.67
CA LYS A 125 -5.69 2.71 -2.83
C LYS A 125 -6.59 3.51 -1.90
N SER A 126 -6.04 3.98 -0.79
CA SER A 126 -6.86 4.51 0.29
C SER A 126 -7.12 6.00 0.20
N ILE A 127 -6.26 6.77 -0.47
CA ILE A 127 -6.44 8.21 -0.65
C ILE A 127 -7.15 8.46 -1.97
N VAL A 128 -8.29 9.15 -1.91
CA VAL A 128 -9.14 9.46 -3.06
C VAL A 128 -9.65 10.89 -2.99
N ASN A 129 -10.18 11.40 -4.10
CA ASN A 129 -10.86 12.68 -4.13
C ASN A 129 -12.21 12.62 -3.41
N PRO A 130 -12.56 13.65 -2.62
CA PRO A 130 -13.84 13.72 -1.93
C PRO A 130 -14.98 13.95 -2.95
N PRO A 131 -16.05 13.14 -2.95
CA PRO A 131 -17.15 13.32 -3.88
C PRO A 131 -18.01 14.56 -3.54
N GLY A 132 -18.34 15.37 -4.54
CA GLY A 132 -19.33 16.45 -4.42
C GLY A 132 -18.85 17.72 -3.70
N LYS A 133 -19.68 18.29 -2.80
CA LYS A 133 -19.26 19.45 -2.00
C LYS A 133 -18.27 18.97 -0.93
N ALA A 134 -16.98 19.13 -1.23
CA ALA A 134 -15.84 18.69 -0.45
C ALA A 134 -16.01 18.92 1.06
N LEU A 135 -15.90 17.83 1.85
CA LEU A 135 -15.83 17.86 3.31
C LEU A 135 -14.41 18.17 3.82
N ALA A 136 -13.40 17.91 2.98
CA ALA A 136 -11.96 18.14 3.17
C ALA A 136 -11.30 18.20 1.77
N ASP A 137 -9.99 18.38 1.70
CA ASP A 137 -9.23 18.37 0.43
C ASP A 137 -9.07 16.94 -0.11
N TYR A 138 -8.83 15.98 0.77
CA TYR A 138 -8.69 14.55 0.47
C TYR A 138 -9.65 13.71 1.30
N MET A 139 -9.91 12.47 0.85
CA MET A 139 -10.68 11.50 1.60
C MET A 139 -9.91 10.18 1.76
N LEU A 140 -9.92 9.65 2.98
CA LEU A 140 -9.36 8.34 3.30
C LEU A 140 -10.46 7.27 3.26
N LYS A 141 -10.49 6.46 2.19
CA LYS A 141 -11.26 5.22 2.06
C LYS A 141 -10.32 4.04 2.33
N PRO A 142 -10.15 3.60 3.59
CA PRO A 142 -9.09 2.67 3.94
C PRO A 142 -9.23 1.30 3.23
N VAL A 143 -8.17 0.88 2.56
CA VAL A 143 -7.97 -0.49 2.07
C VAL A 143 -6.91 -1.13 2.97
N LEU A 144 -7.37 -2.01 3.86
CA LEU A 144 -6.57 -2.60 4.92
C LEU A 144 -6.59 -4.12 4.84
N ARG A 145 -5.46 -4.73 5.15
CA ARG A 145 -5.33 -6.18 5.23
C ARG A 145 -4.67 -6.55 6.56
N LEU A 146 -5.24 -7.53 7.25
CA LEU A 146 -4.61 -8.09 8.45
C LEU A 146 -3.84 -9.33 8.03
N VAL A 147 -2.56 -9.36 8.35
CA VAL A 147 -1.70 -10.51 8.08
C VAL A 147 -1.12 -11.08 9.37
N ASN A 148 -1.01 -12.41 9.42
CA ASN A 148 -0.23 -13.09 10.44
C ASN A 148 1.21 -13.17 9.95
N ASN A 149 2.16 -12.64 10.72
CA ASN A 149 3.55 -12.54 10.28
C ASN A 149 4.25 -13.90 10.11
N LEU A 150 3.63 -14.98 10.61
CA LEU A 150 4.08 -16.36 10.39
C LEU A 150 3.61 -16.97 9.06
N GLU A 151 2.63 -16.35 8.39
CA GLU A 151 1.96 -16.88 7.20
C GLU A 151 2.28 -16.06 5.93
N VAL A 152 3.20 -15.10 6.05
CA VAL A 152 3.58 -14.20 4.96
C VAL A 152 5.06 -14.31 4.61
N GLY A 153 5.38 -14.13 3.34
CA GLY A 153 6.72 -13.90 2.81
C GLY A 153 6.79 -12.55 2.11
N GLU A 154 7.84 -12.38 1.31
CA GLU A 154 8.05 -11.16 0.52
C GLU A 154 8.62 -11.48 -0.86
N LEU A 155 8.30 -10.61 -1.83
CA LEU A 155 8.97 -10.56 -3.12
C LEU A 155 9.90 -9.35 -3.14
N ILE A 156 11.12 -9.54 -3.62
CA ILE A 156 12.06 -8.47 -3.89
C ILE A 156 12.55 -8.55 -5.33
N GLY A 157 13.00 -7.44 -5.89
CA GLY A 157 13.64 -7.45 -7.19
C GLY A 157 14.27 -6.12 -7.55
N GLU A 158 14.77 -6.08 -8.78
CA GLU A 158 15.49 -4.93 -9.31
C GLU A 158 14.89 -4.49 -10.65
N VAL A 159 14.98 -3.20 -10.93
CA VAL A 159 14.60 -2.56 -12.19
C VAL A 159 15.78 -1.77 -12.74
N ASP A 160 16.26 -2.15 -13.91
CA ASP A 160 17.18 -1.38 -14.74
C ASP A 160 16.39 -0.32 -15.53
N TYR A 161 16.03 0.74 -14.81
CA TYR A 161 15.25 1.85 -15.35
C TYR A 161 15.94 2.54 -16.53
N ALA A 162 17.28 2.61 -16.52
CA ALA A 162 18.05 3.23 -17.60
C ALA A 162 17.90 2.46 -18.91
N THR A 163 17.94 1.12 -18.87
CA THR A 163 17.70 0.28 -20.04
C THR A 163 16.27 0.42 -20.56
N ILE A 164 15.26 0.49 -19.66
CA ILE A 164 13.86 0.69 -20.07
C ILE A 164 13.68 2.05 -20.75
N LEU A 165 14.23 3.11 -20.17
CA LEU A 165 14.22 4.44 -20.78
C LEU A 165 14.89 4.43 -22.15
N GLN A 166 16.03 3.76 -22.30
CA GLN A 166 16.69 3.68 -23.60
C GLN A 166 15.81 2.98 -24.65
N ALA A 167 15.22 1.83 -24.30
CA ALA A 167 14.38 1.07 -25.20
C ALA A 167 13.16 1.88 -25.68
N ARG A 168 12.46 2.54 -24.75
CA ARG A 168 11.29 3.39 -25.05
C ARG A 168 11.65 4.59 -25.94
N ASN A 169 12.80 5.22 -25.70
CA ASN A 169 13.28 6.30 -26.57
C ASN A 169 13.61 5.85 -28.00
N GLU A 170 13.92 4.57 -28.20
CA GLU A 170 14.21 3.99 -29.52
C GLU A 170 12.95 3.50 -30.25
N ASP A 171 11.83 3.30 -29.54
CA ASP A 171 10.55 2.83 -30.09
C ASP A 171 9.45 3.91 -29.98
N PRO A 172 9.08 4.58 -31.08
CA PRO A 172 8.03 5.61 -31.07
C PRO A 172 6.61 5.06 -30.88
N GLU A 173 6.42 3.74 -30.87
CA GLU A 173 5.12 3.12 -30.57
C GLU A 173 4.90 2.91 -29.06
N GLN A 174 5.96 2.93 -28.24
CA GLN A 174 5.86 2.83 -26.79
C GLN A 174 5.55 4.18 -26.14
N LEU A 175 4.82 4.15 -25.03
CA LEU A 175 4.56 5.36 -24.24
C LEU A 175 5.79 5.78 -23.44
N ASP A 176 6.02 7.09 -23.34
CA ASP A 176 7.15 7.62 -22.56
C ASP A 176 6.94 7.39 -21.05
N CYS A 177 8.03 7.14 -20.33
CA CYS A 177 8.02 7.21 -18.87
C CYS A 177 7.69 8.63 -18.40
N SER A 178 6.99 8.71 -17.27
CA SER A 178 6.58 10.00 -16.72
C SER A 178 7.75 10.74 -16.07
N PRO A 179 7.83 12.08 -16.21
CA PRO A 179 8.95 12.85 -15.67
C PRO A 179 8.94 12.84 -14.14
N ASN A 180 10.11 12.62 -13.53
CA ASN A 180 10.30 12.49 -12.08
C ASN A 180 9.45 11.38 -11.44
N TYR A 181 9.21 10.31 -12.20
CA TYR A 181 8.56 9.11 -11.70
C TYR A 181 9.32 7.90 -12.21
N GLU A 182 10.04 7.24 -11.32
CA GLU A 182 10.88 6.09 -11.61
C GLU A 182 10.07 4.80 -11.70
N GLY A 183 8.76 4.88 -11.45
CA GLY A 183 7.82 3.80 -11.66
C GLY A 183 7.47 3.01 -10.40
N ALA A 184 6.65 2.00 -10.62
CA ALA A 184 6.22 1.08 -9.58
C ALA A 184 6.04 -0.33 -10.14
N VAL A 185 6.19 -1.31 -9.25
CA VAL A 185 5.87 -2.71 -9.50
C VAL A 185 4.45 -3.00 -9.01
N TYR A 186 3.64 -3.51 -9.91
CA TYR A 186 2.26 -3.93 -9.70
C TYR A 186 2.28 -5.41 -9.40
N VAL A 187 1.74 -5.79 -8.26
CA VAL A 187 1.72 -7.18 -7.79
C VAL A 187 0.28 -7.66 -7.77
N TYR A 188 0.01 -8.78 -8.43
CA TYR A 188 -1.32 -9.38 -8.56
C TYR A 188 -1.31 -10.76 -7.92
N GLU A 189 -2.42 -11.14 -7.31
CA GLU A 189 -2.62 -12.50 -6.83
C GLU A 189 -2.96 -13.43 -8.01
N GLY A 190 -2.24 -14.55 -8.14
CA GLY A 190 -2.39 -15.53 -9.20
C GLY A 190 -1.58 -15.26 -10.47
N GLU A 191 -1.81 -16.10 -11.47
CA GLU A 191 -1.23 -15.98 -12.82
C GLU A 191 -2.05 -15.00 -13.66
N ILE A 192 -1.41 -13.93 -14.14
CA ILE A 192 -2.05 -12.86 -14.94
C ILE A 192 -1.36 -12.76 -16.30
N ASP A 193 -2.12 -12.95 -17.37
CA ASP A 193 -1.63 -12.81 -18.75
C ASP A 193 -1.51 -11.34 -19.18
N GLU A 194 -2.47 -10.51 -18.78
CA GLU A 194 -2.58 -9.09 -19.16
C GLU A 194 -2.71 -8.23 -17.89
N PRO A 195 -1.59 -7.68 -17.38
CA PRO A 195 -1.61 -6.75 -16.25
C PRO A 195 -2.43 -5.48 -16.54
N VAL A 196 -2.97 -4.86 -15.49
CA VAL A 196 -3.84 -3.67 -15.56
C VAL A 196 -3.45 -2.66 -14.48
N ASP A 197 -3.58 -1.38 -14.77
CA ASP A 197 -3.40 -0.26 -13.82
C ASP A 197 -4.22 -0.42 -12.52
N LEU A 198 -3.93 0.40 -11.51
CA LEU A 198 -4.71 0.41 -10.29
C LEU A 198 -5.99 1.23 -10.48
N ASN A 199 -7.14 0.63 -10.24
CA ASN A 199 -8.40 1.38 -10.23
C ASN A 199 -9.32 0.94 -9.10
N VAL A 200 -9.52 1.80 -8.10
CA VAL A 200 -10.29 1.50 -6.88
C VAL A 200 -11.80 1.35 -7.12
N GLU A 201 -12.29 1.78 -8.29
CA GLU A 201 -13.69 1.65 -8.71
C GLU A 201 -13.89 0.50 -9.71
N ARG A 202 -12.82 -0.20 -10.12
CA ARG A 202 -12.89 -1.34 -11.04
C ARG A 202 -13.40 -2.61 -10.36
N ASP A 203 -14.33 -3.28 -11.03
CA ASP A 203 -14.74 -4.64 -10.71
C ASP A 203 -13.80 -5.67 -11.39
N GLY A 204 -13.28 -6.63 -10.63
CA GLY A 204 -12.50 -7.76 -11.17
C GLY A 204 -11.00 -7.66 -10.87
N LEU A 205 -10.17 -7.89 -11.89
CA LEU A 205 -8.70 -7.87 -11.75
C LEU A 205 -8.21 -6.48 -11.37
N ASN A 206 -7.38 -6.43 -10.33
CA ASN A 206 -6.76 -5.23 -9.79
C ASN A 206 -5.44 -5.66 -9.13
N PRO A 207 -4.34 -4.90 -9.19
CA PRO A 207 -3.18 -5.18 -8.36
C PRO A 207 -3.56 -5.34 -6.90
N LEU A 208 -2.99 -6.35 -6.22
CA LEU A 208 -3.03 -6.49 -4.78
C LEU A 208 -2.26 -5.35 -4.09
N MET A 209 -1.12 -4.95 -4.66
CA MET A 209 -0.32 -3.82 -4.18
C MET A 209 0.45 -3.19 -5.35
N VAL A 210 0.75 -1.89 -5.20
CA VAL A 210 1.58 -1.13 -6.13
C VAL A 210 2.75 -0.56 -5.34
N VAL A 211 3.96 -1.03 -5.62
CA VAL A 211 5.16 -0.75 -4.83
C VAL A 211 6.09 0.16 -5.63
N PRO A 212 6.44 1.35 -5.13
CA PRO A 212 7.40 2.19 -5.83
C PRO A 212 8.78 1.52 -5.86
N VAL A 213 9.51 1.81 -6.93
CA VAL A 213 10.92 1.45 -7.02
C VAL A 213 11.77 2.58 -6.41
N ASN A 214 12.87 2.23 -5.75
CA ASN A 214 13.76 3.20 -5.10
C ASN A 214 15.18 3.02 -5.65
N GLU A 215 15.88 4.13 -5.90
CA GLU A 215 17.24 4.09 -6.42
C GLU A 215 18.19 3.44 -5.40
N GLN A 216 18.99 2.47 -5.85
CA GLN A 216 20.04 1.88 -5.00
C GLN A 216 21.18 2.87 -4.74
N GLU A 217 21.96 2.67 -3.67
CA GLU A 217 23.08 3.55 -3.32
C GLU A 217 24.16 3.67 -4.42
N ASP A 218 24.29 2.66 -5.28
CA ASP A 218 25.25 2.67 -6.38
C ASP A 218 24.75 3.42 -7.64
N GLY A 219 23.47 3.79 -7.65
CA GLY A 219 22.78 4.56 -8.70
C GLY A 219 22.56 3.80 -10.02
N ASN A 220 22.78 2.49 -10.06
CA ASN A 220 22.68 1.72 -11.32
C ASN A 220 21.32 1.05 -11.50
N LEU A 221 20.72 0.59 -10.40
CA LEU A 221 19.46 -0.15 -10.40
C LEU A 221 18.50 0.47 -9.39
N TYR A 222 17.23 0.18 -9.60
CA TYR A 222 16.18 0.50 -8.65
C TYR A 222 15.72 -0.78 -7.97
N GLU A 223 15.57 -0.76 -6.66
CA GLU A 223 15.06 -1.88 -5.87
C GLU A 223 13.60 -1.69 -5.49
N TRP A 224 12.89 -2.80 -5.31
CA TRP A 224 11.52 -2.80 -4.80
C TRP A 224 11.30 -4.00 -3.89
N THR A 225 10.38 -3.83 -2.92
CA THR A 225 10.03 -4.85 -1.95
C THR A 225 8.52 -4.90 -1.74
N ALA A 226 7.92 -6.02 -2.11
CA ALA A 226 6.53 -6.34 -1.86
C ALA A 226 6.44 -7.30 -0.65
N ALA A 227 6.28 -6.74 0.54
CA ALA A 227 6.23 -7.48 1.79
C ALA A 227 4.80 -7.90 2.18
N PHE A 228 4.69 -8.74 3.21
CA PHE A 228 3.43 -9.18 3.81
C PHE A 228 2.51 -9.97 2.85
N LEU A 229 3.07 -10.59 1.82
CA LEU A 229 2.33 -11.43 0.89
C LEU A 229 2.08 -12.80 1.52
N THR A 230 0.83 -13.26 1.52
CA THR A 230 0.51 -14.61 1.98
C THR A 230 1.14 -15.66 1.06
N GLU A 231 1.36 -16.88 1.56
CA GLU A 231 1.81 -17.98 0.70
C GLU A 231 0.87 -18.18 -0.50
N GLY A 232 1.43 -18.24 -1.71
CA GLY A 232 0.66 -18.36 -2.93
C GLY A 232 1.42 -17.91 -4.18
N THR A 233 0.77 -18.05 -5.33
CA THR A 233 1.31 -17.61 -6.63
C THR A 233 0.92 -16.16 -6.88
N TYR A 234 1.87 -15.36 -7.37
CA TYR A 234 1.70 -13.94 -7.68
C TYR A 234 2.28 -13.63 -9.06
N THR A 235 1.71 -12.64 -9.73
CA THR A 235 2.30 -12.04 -10.93
C THR A 235 2.78 -10.64 -10.59
N ILE A 236 3.97 -10.26 -11.05
CA ILE A 236 4.49 -8.91 -10.91
C ILE A 236 4.82 -8.32 -12.27
N SER A 237 4.61 -7.01 -12.43
CA SER A 237 4.99 -6.27 -13.64
C SER A 237 5.27 -4.81 -13.30
N TYR A 238 6.18 -4.18 -14.03
CA TYR A 238 6.60 -2.81 -13.77
C TYR A 238 5.96 -1.83 -14.76
N SER A 239 5.62 -0.62 -14.29
CA SER A 239 5.31 0.52 -15.16
C SER A 239 5.98 1.80 -14.65
N CYS A 240 6.47 2.61 -15.59
CA CYS A 240 7.06 3.94 -15.35
C CYS A 240 6.09 5.08 -15.69
N GLN A 241 4.81 4.78 -15.88
CA GLN A 241 3.79 5.77 -16.20
C GLN A 241 2.96 6.10 -14.96
N LEU A 242 2.59 7.37 -14.84
CA LEU A 242 1.66 7.82 -13.81
C LEU A 242 0.33 7.07 -13.95
N ASP A 243 -0.21 6.65 -12.81
CA ASP A 243 -1.44 5.89 -12.64
C ASP A 243 -2.34 6.59 -11.61
N ASP A 244 -3.49 7.10 -12.06
CA ASP A 244 -4.50 7.66 -11.17
C ASP A 244 -5.44 6.54 -10.71
N ASN A 245 -5.41 6.31 -9.41
CA ASN A 245 -6.10 5.19 -8.77
C ASN A 245 -7.63 5.24 -8.90
N GLU A 246 -8.23 6.34 -9.36
CA GLU A 246 -9.67 6.47 -9.60
C GLU A 246 -10.06 6.38 -11.09
N THR A 247 -9.08 6.24 -11.99
CA THR A 247 -9.29 6.14 -13.44
C THR A 247 -8.83 4.81 -14.02
N ASP A 248 -9.33 4.50 -15.22
CA ASP A 248 -8.91 3.32 -15.99
C ASP A 248 -7.90 3.84 -17.02
N ASP A 249 -6.64 3.84 -16.63
CA ASP A 249 -5.55 4.45 -17.38
C ASP A 249 -4.88 3.44 -18.32
N GLU A 250 -4.61 3.87 -19.54
CA GLU A 250 -3.84 3.06 -20.50
C GLU A 250 -2.35 3.23 -20.20
N ILE A 251 -1.81 2.33 -19.36
CA ILE A 251 -0.37 2.23 -19.04
C ILE A 251 0.23 0.94 -19.61
N GLU A 252 1.50 1.00 -19.94
CA GLU A 252 2.27 -0.11 -20.44
C GLU A 252 3.05 -0.79 -19.31
N PHE A 253 3.15 -2.10 -19.42
CA PHE A 253 3.79 -2.97 -18.44
C PHE A 253 5.01 -3.66 -19.05
N GLU A 254 6.06 -3.77 -18.24
CA GLU A 254 7.33 -4.40 -18.59
C GLU A 254 7.65 -5.53 -17.62
N GLY A 255 8.35 -6.54 -18.13
CA GLY A 255 8.95 -7.62 -17.32
C GLY A 255 7.97 -8.44 -16.50
N THR A 256 6.79 -8.74 -17.05
CA THR A 256 5.79 -9.57 -16.39
C THR A 256 6.36 -10.96 -16.07
N GLN A 257 6.27 -11.35 -14.80
CA GLN A 257 6.75 -12.64 -14.32
C GLN A 257 5.83 -13.20 -13.22
N THR A 258 5.76 -14.53 -13.13
CA THR A 258 5.00 -15.26 -12.11
C THR A 258 5.95 -15.87 -11.11
N LEU A 259 5.68 -15.67 -9.82
CA LEU A 259 6.52 -16.06 -8.69
C LEU A 259 5.65 -16.73 -7.62
N ASP A 260 6.19 -17.70 -6.90
CA ASP A 260 5.55 -18.31 -5.74
C ASP A 260 6.12 -17.69 -4.46
N VAL A 261 5.27 -17.09 -3.64
CA VAL A 261 5.60 -16.63 -2.29
C VAL A 261 5.50 -17.81 -1.33
N ILE A 262 6.55 -18.01 -0.54
CA ILE A 262 6.61 -18.98 0.55
C ILE A 262 6.63 -18.22 1.88
N ALA A 263 5.84 -18.67 2.86
CA ALA A 263 5.78 -18.02 4.16
C ALA A 263 7.16 -17.98 4.86
N SER A 264 7.49 -16.84 5.45
CA SER A 264 8.77 -16.54 6.12
C SER A 264 10.01 -16.59 5.21
N GLU A 265 9.84 -16.58 3.89
CA GLU A 265 10.93 -16.55 2.92
C GLU A 265 10.89 -15.29 2.04
N THR A 266 12.07 -14.90 1.57
CA THR A 266 12.25 -13.87 0.53
C THR A 266 12.40 -14.56 -0.82
N THR A 267 11.51 -14.25 -1.75
CA THR A 267 11.60 -14.71 -3.13
C THR A 267 12.13 -13.58 -4.00
N VAL A 268 13.15 -13.87 -4.81
CA VAL A 268 13.82 -12.88 -5.65
C VAL A 268 13.29 -13.01 -7.07
N ALA A 269 12.71 -11.93 -7.57
CA ALA A 269 12.29 -11.77 -8.96
C ALA A 269 13.49 -11.59 -9.89
N ASP A 270 13.36 -12.02 -11.15
CA ASP A 270 14.36 -11.70 -12.16
C ASP A 270 14.36 -10.18 -12.43
N PRO A 271 15.51 -9.55 -12.70
CA PRO A 271 15.59 -8.12 -12.97
C PRO A 271 14.73 -7.71 -14.18
N ILE A 272 14.09 -6.54 -14.08
CA ILE A 272 13.29 -5.94 -15.15
C ILE A 272 14.15 -4.87 -15.85
N PRO A 273 14.23 -4.83 -17.20
CA PRO A 273 13.54 -5.67 -18.15
C PRO A 273 14.16 -7.07 -18.19
N LEU A 274 13.31 -8.08 -18.43
CA LEU A 274 13.75 -9.46 -18.51
C LEU A 274 14.77 -9.66 -19.62
N GLN A 275 15.88 -10.31 -19.29
CA GLN A 275 16.92 -10.62 -20.25
C GLN A 275 16.50 -11.81 -21.13
N PRO A 276 16.82 -11.80 -22.43
CA PRO A 276 16.47 -12.88 -23.37
C PRO A 276 17.24 -14.20 -23.14
#